data_AF-A0A0Q9UB73-F1
#
_entry.id   AF-A0A0Q9UB73-F1
#
_cell.length_a   1.000
_cell.length_b   1.000
_cell.length_c   1.000
_cell.angle_alpha   90.00
_cell.angle_beta   90.00
_cell.angle_gamma   90.00
#
_symmetry.space_group_name_H-M   'P 1'
#
loop_
_entity.id
_entity.type
_entity.pdbx_description
1 polymer ?
#
loop_
_entity_poly.entity_id
_entity_poly.type
_entity_poly.pdbx_seq_one_letter_code
_entity_poly.pdbx_strand_id
1 'polypeptide(L)'
;MALGLDTKGRVPHWPEERAHVDVRFVLGHLVAETARHAGHADILREQLDGAVGRFRDRDNMPGVDAAWWAAYLTRVQAAADAHR
;
A
#
# COMPACT_ATOMS: atom_id res chain seq x y z
N MET A 1 23.22 12.16 -20.75
CA MET A 1 23.74 11.72 -19.44
C MET A 1 22.58 11.77 -18.44
N ALA A 2 22.42 10.77 -17.57
CA ALA A 2 21.38 10.80 -16.55
C ALA A 2 21.75 11.78 -15.42
N LEU A 3 20.75 12.42 -14.79
CA LEU A 3 20.96 13.31 -13.65
C LEU A 3 21.41 12.52 -12.41
N GLY A 4 22.24 13.14 -11.56
CA GLY A 4 22.62 12.57 -10.27
C GLY A 4 21.45 12.57 -9.28
N LEU A 5 21.48 11.66 -8.30
CA LEU A 5 20.41 11.55 -7.29
C LEU A 5 20.28 12.78 -6.38
N ASP A 6 21.35 13.53 -6.22
CA ASP A 6 21.46 14.77 -5.46
C ASP A 6 21.17 16.02 -6.31
N THR A 7 20.92 15.85 -7.62
CA THR A 7 20.60 16.96 -8.52
C THR A 7 19.33 17.65 -8.05
N LYS A 8 19.42 18.95 -7.79
CA LYS A 8 18.33 19.78 -7.26
C LYS A 8 17.37 20.22 -8.37
N GLY A 9 16.10 20.32 -8.01
CA GLY A 9 15.02 20.83 -8.84
C GLY A 9 13.97 21.55 -8.00
N ARG A 10 13.06 22.27 -8.69
CA ARG A 10 11.97 23.01 -8.05
C ARG A 10 10.62 22.52 -8.58
N VAL A 11 9.67 22.26 -7.68
CA VAL A 11 8.27 21.92 -7.98
C VAL A 11 7.42 23.18 -7.84
N PRO A 12 7.00 23.84 -8.94
CA PRO A 12 6.49 25.22 -8.85
C PRO A 12 5.14 25.40 -8.15
N HIS A 13 4.34 24.33 -8.06
CA HIS A 13 3.00 24.35 -7.48
C HIS A 13 2.97 23.89 -6.02
N TRP A 14 4.12 23.64 -5.39
CA TRP A 14 4.23 23.30 -3.97
C TRP A 14 4.51 24.56 -3.13
N PRO A 15 4.15 24.56 -1.84
CA PRO A 15 4.57 25.62 -0.91
C PRO A 15 6.10 25.79 -0.94
N GLU A 16 6.58 27.04 -0.89
CA GLU A 16 7.99 27.37 -1.12
C GLU A 16 8.92 26.60 -0.17
N GLU A 17 8.49 26.39 1.08
CA GLU A 17 9.25 25.66 2.10
C GLU A 17 9.53 24.20 1.71
N ARG A 18 8.79 23.66 0.75
CA ARG A 18 8.89 22.27 0.26
C ARG A 18 9.13 22.19 -1.25
N ALA A 19 9.18 23.31 -1.96
CA ALA A 19 9.26 23.33 -3.42
C ALA A 19 10.62 22.84 -3.95
N HIS A 20 11.67 22.86 -3.13
CA HIS A 20 13.01 22.45 -3.53
C HIS A 20 13.30 21.01 -3.12
N VAL A 21 13.56 20.15 -4.11
CA VAL A 21 13.76 18.70 -3.93
C VAL A 21 14.95 18.22 -4.77
N ASP A 22 15.42 17.00 -4.54
CA ASP A 22 16.35 16.33 -5.45
C ASP A 22 15.70 15.13 -6.15
N VAL A 23 16.40 14.63 -7.17
CA VAL A 23 15.97 13.47 -7.96
C VAL A 23 15.67 12.26 -7.06
N ARG A 24 16.46 12.03 -6.00
CA ARG A 24 16.20 10.94 -5.04
C ARG A 24 14.84 11.07 -4.38
N PHE A 25 14.51 12.26 -3.87
CA PHE A 25 13.21 12.51 -3.26
C PHE A 25 12.07 12.25 -4.26
N VAL A 26 12.18 12.78 -5.48
CA VAL A 26 11.15 12.62 -6.52
C VAL A 26 10.94 11.15 -6.88
N LEU A 27 12.03 10.39 -7.06
CA LEU A 27 11.94 8.96 -7.35
C LEU A 27 11.28 8.18 -6.21
N GLY A 28 11.65 8.47 -4.96
CA GLY A 28 11.01 7.86 -3.79
C GLY A 28 9.50 8.17 -3.73
N HIS A 29 9.13 9.42 -4.00
CA HIS A 29 7.74 9.85 -4.06
C HIS A 29 6.97 9.10 -5.17
N LEU A 30 7.52 9.02 -6.38
CA LEU A 30 6.87 8.33 -7.49
C LEU A 30 6.69 6.83 -7.22
N VAL A 31 7.68 6.17 -6.61
CA VAL A 31 7.57 4.76 -6.21
C VAL A 31 6.43 4.58 -5.20
N ALA A 32 6.37 5.42 -4.17
CA ALA A 32 5.32 5.35 -3.14
C ALA A 32 3.93 5.60 -3.73
N GLU A 33 3.77 6.64 -4.55
CA GLU A 33 2.48 6.97 -5.18
C GLU A 33 2.02 5.89 -6.16
N THR A 34 2.95 5.32 -6.94
CA THR A 34 2.65 4.22 -7.85
C THR A 34 2.20 2.98 -7.09
N ALA A 35 2.88 2.63 -5.99
CA ALA A 35 2.50 1.50 -5.15
C ALA A 35 1.11 1.70 -4.53
N ARG A 36 0.80 2.93 -4.08
CA ARG A 36 -0.53 3.28 -3.55
C ARG A 36 -1.63 3.09 -4.59
N HIS A 37 -1.43 3.61 -5.80
CA HIS A 37 -2.41 3.44 -6.89
C HIS A 37 -2.55 1.98 -7.33
N ALA A 38 -1.45 1.23 -7.38
CA ALA A 38 -1.49 -0.19 -7.68
C ALA A 38 -2.32 -0.95 -6.63
N GLY A 39 -2.14 -0.64 -5.34
CA GLY A 39 -2.95 -1.23 -4.27
C GLY A 39 -4.45 -0.90 -4.38
N HIS A 40 -4.80 0.34 -4.71
CA HIS A 40 -6.21 0.71 -4.96
C HIS A 40 -6.80 -0.06 -6.15
N ALA A 41 -6.05 -0.20 -7.24
CA ALA A 41 -6.48 -0.97 -8.39
C ALA A 41 -6.61 -2.47 -8.07
N ASP A 42 -5.76 -2.99 -7.19
CA ASP A 42 -5.80 -4.37 -6.71
C ASP A 42 -7.12 -4.66 -5.97
N ILE A 43 -7.54 -3.77 -5.05
CA ILE A 43 -8.83 -3.87 -4.35
C ILE A 43 -10.00 -3.91 -5.34
N LEU A 44 -10.00 -3.03 -6.34
CA LEU A 44 -11.04 -3.02 -7.36
C LEU A 44 -11.06 -4.33 -8.16
N ARG A 45 -9.87 -4.86 -8.51
CA ARG A 45 -9.74 -6.14 -9.19
C ARG A 45 -10.31 -7.29 -8.35
N GLU A 46 -9.97 -7.39 -7.06
CA GLU A 46 -10.49 -8.44 -6.16
C GLU A 46 -12.01 -8.41 -6.03
N GLN A 47 -12.60 -7.21 -6.01
CA GLN A 47 -14.06 -7.06 -5.96
C GLN A 47 -14.74 -7.50 -7.25
N LEU A 48 -14.07 -7.37 -8.41
CA LEU A 48 -14.63 -7.72 -9.70
C LEU A 48 -14.57 -9.22 -9.99
N ASP A 49 -13.47 -9.90 -9.64
CA ASP A 49 -13.26 -11.31 -9.96
C ASP A 49 -13.38 -12.26 -8.76
N GLY A 50 -13.46 -11.73 -7.53
CA GLY A 50 -13.55 -12.49 -6.29
C GLY A 50 -12.27 -13.22 -5.90
N ALA A 51 -11.19 -13.09 -6.68
CA ALA A 51 -9.88 -13.62 -6.34
C ALA A 51 -9.19 -12.67 -5.37
N VAL A 52 -8.32 -13.21 -4.50
CA VAL A 52 -7.53 -12.40 -3.55
C VAL A 52 -6.04 -12.62 -3.78
N GLY A 53 -5.26 -11.59 -3.47
CA GLY A 53 -3.80 -11.63 -3.61
C GLY A 53 -3.28 -11.35 -5.02
N ARG A 54 -1.94 -11.40 -5.15
CA ARG A 54 -1.24 -11.02 -6.39
C ARG A 54 -1.20 -12.14 -7.43
N PHE A 55 -1.13 -13.39 -6.99
CA PHE A 55 -0.98 -14.54 -7.87
C PHE A 55 -2.18 -15.48 -7.72
N ARG A 56 -2.65 -16.02 -8.84
CA ARG A 56 -3.83 -16.91 -8.85
C ARG A 56 -3.60 -18.23 -8.10
N ASP A 57 -2.35 -18.67 -8.01
CA ASP A 57 -1.92 -19.86 -7.30
C ASP A 57 -1.44 -19.56 -5.87
N ARG A 58 -1.32 -18.29 -5.49
CA ARG A 58 -0.87 -17.84 -4.17
C ARG A 58 -1.58 -16.56 -3.77
N ASP A 59 -2.69 -16.77 -3.10
CA ASP A 59 -3.58 -15.72 -2.62
C ASP A 59 -3.08 -15.05 -1.32
N ASN A 60 -1.99 -15.57 -0.72
CA ASN A 60 -1.46 -15.17 0.59
C ASN A 60 -2.49 -15.31 1.73
N MET A 61 -3.57 -16.05 1.52
CA MET A 61 -4.55 -16.34 2.54
C MET A 61 -4.20 -17.65 3.25
N PRO A 62 -4.46 -17.74 4.56
CA PRO A 62 -4.37 -19.02 5.26
C PRO A 62 -5.38 -19.99 4.64
N GLY A 63 -4.96 -21.25 4.41
CA GLY A 63 -5.82 -22.33 3.90
C GLY A 63 -6.83 -22.84 4.93
N VAL A 64 -7.48 -21.92 5.64
CA VAL A 64 -8.45 -22.16 6.72
C VAL A 64 -9.85 -21.82 6.21
N ASP A 65 -10.87 -22.45 6.80
CA ASP A 65 -12.25 -22.21 6.42
C ASP A 65 -12.86 -20.96 7.10
N ALA A 66 -14.10 -20.65 6.71
CA ALA A 66 -14.83 -19.52 7.26
C ALA A 66 -15.12 -19.65 8.77
N ALA A 67 -15.28 -20.88 9.28
CA ALA A 67 -15.55 -21.12 10.69
C ALA A 67 -14.33 -20.78 11.55
N TRP A 68 -13.14 -21.16 11.10
CA TRP A 68 -11.87 -20.75 11.70
C TRP A 68 -11.75 -19.23 11.74
N TRP A 69 -12.12 -18.55 10.65
CA TRP A 69 -11.98 -17.10 10.56
C TRP A 69 -12.92 -16.35 11.51
N ALA A 70 -14.17 -16.80 11.62
CA ALA A 70 -15.11 -16.28 12.60
C ALA A 70 -14.59 -16.43 14.04
N ALA A 71 -14.09 -17.62 14.39
CA ALA A 71 -13.54 -17.88 15.73
C ALA A 71 -12.31 -17.01 16.03
N TYR A 72 -11.43 -16.80 15.05
CA TYR A 72 -10.28 -15.91 15.20
C TYR A 72 -10.71 -14.47 15.47
N LEU A 73 -11.66 -13.94 14.69
CA LEU A 73 -12.16 -12.57 14.88
C LEU A 73 -12.80 -12.39 16.24
N THR A 74 -13.59 -13.36 16.72
CA THR A 74 -14.13 -13.36 18.08
C THR A 74 -13.03 -13.26 19.14
N ARG A 75 -11.95 -14.05 18.99
CA ARG A 75 -10.82 -14.03 19.92
C ARG A 75 -10.09 -12.69 19.93
N VAL A 76 -9.83 -12.12 18.74
CA VAL A 76 -9.17 -10.81 18.61
C VAL A 76 -10.05 -9.71 19.22
N GLN A 77 -11.35 -9.73 18.95
CA GLN A 77 -12.29 -8.77 19.49
C GLN A 77 -12.35 -8.82 21.02
N ALA A 78 -12.46 -10.03 21.61
CA ALA A 78 -12.46 -10.20 23.06
C ALA A 78 -11.17 -9.67 23.73
N ALA A 79 -10.03 -9.84 23.08
CA ALA A 79 -8.76 -9.29 23.55
C ALA A 79 -8.73 -7.75 23.47
N ALA A 80 -9.26 -7.17 22.40
CA ALA A 80 -9.35 -5.71 22.26
C ALA A 80 -10.28 -5.10 23.31
N ASP A 81 -11.43 -5.72 23.56
CA ASP A 81 -12.42 -5.26 24.53
C ASP A 81 -11.91 -5.34 25.98
N ALA A 82 -11.03 -6.30 26.29
CA ALA A 82 -10.40 -6.40 27.61
C ALA A 82 -9.41 -5.25 27.93
N HIS A 83 -9.04 -4.44 26.93
CA HIS A 83 -8.13 -3.30 27.06
C HIS A 83 -8.79 -1.95 26.80
N ARG A 84 -10.12 -1.91 26.65
CA ARG A 84 -10.90 -0.69 26.51
C ARG A 84 -11.34 -0.17 27.89
#